data_AF-A0A376L9I0-F1
#
_entry.id   AF-A0A376L9I0-F1
#
_cell.length_a   1.000
_cell.length_b   1.000
_cell.length_c   1.000
_cell.angle_alpha   90.00
_cell.angle_beta   90.00
_cell.angle_gamma   90.00
#
_symmetry.space_group_name_H-M   'P 1'
#
loop_
_entity.id
_entity.type
_entity.pdbx_description
1 polymer ?
#
loop_
_entity_poly.entity_id
_entity_poly.type
_entity_poly.pdbx_seq_one_letter_code
_entity_poly.pdbx_strand_id
1 'polypeptide(L)'
;MNEHAQLERLLKYGPALASHAPQGKLLLVTPRPGTISPWSSKATDIAHNCGLQQVNRLERGVAYYIEAGTLTNEQWQQVTAELHDRMMETVFFALDDAEQLFAHHQPTPVTSIDLLGRAVRR
;
A
#
# COMPACT_ATOMS: atom_id res chain seq x y z
N MET A 1 -27.14 12.19 -5.27
CA MET A 1 -25.79 12.46 -5.81
C MET A 1 -25.14 11.13 -6.15
N ASN A 2 -24.35 11.05 -7.22
CA ASN A 2 -23.59 9.84 -7.53
C ASN A 2 -22.33 9.81 -6.64
N GLU A 3 -22.35 8.98 -5.59
CA GLU A 3 -21.27 8.86 -4.61
C GLU A 3 -19.94 8.46 -5.25
N HIS A 4 -19.98 7.63 -6.30
CA HIS A 4 -18.80 7.25 -7.07
C HIS A 4 -18.15 8.46 -7.74
N ALA A 5 -18.95 9.28 -8.45
CA ALA A 5 -18.44 10.50 -9.10
C ALA A 5 -17.90 11.52 -8.08
N GLN A 6 -18.45 11.54 -6.87
CA GLN A 6 -17.95 12.38 -5.79
C GLN A 6 -16.58 11.90 -5.30
N LEU A 7 -16.40 10.57 -5.11
CA LEU A 7 -15.11 9.98 -4.76
C LEU A 7 -14.07 10.22 -5.86
N GLU A 8 -14.40 10.00 -7.12
CA GLU A 8 -13.51 10.28 -8.25
C GLU A 8 -13.04 11.74 -8.24
N ARG A 9 -13.93 12.69 -7.90
CA ARG A 9 -13.57 14.09 -7.80
C ARG A 9 -12.61 14.37 -6.64
N LEU A 10 -12.79 13.71 -5.49
CA LEU A 10 -11.88 13.84 -4.34
C LEU A 10 -10.48 13.31 -4.63
N LEU A 11 -10.37 12.26 -5.45
CA LEU A 11 -9.10 11.64 -5.82
C LEU A 11 -8.35 12.38 -6.95
N LYS A 12 -8.97 13.39 -7.57
CA LYS A 12 -8.33 14.26 -8.57
C LYS A 12 -7.70 15.48 -7.90
N TYR A 13 -6.40 15.41 -7.63
CA TYR A 13 -5.63 16.50 -7.04
C TYR A 13 -4.18 16.51 -7.54
N GLY A 14 -3.46 17.60 -7.27
CA GLY A 14 -2.07 17.78 -7.67
C GLY A 14 -1.91 18.58 -8.97
N PRO A 15 -0.66 18.78 -9.42
CA PRO A 15 -0.39 19.50 -10.67
C PRO A 15 -0.93 18.74 -11.88
N ALA A 16 -1.44 19.48 -12.86
CA ALA A 16 -1.86 18.93 -14.16
C ALA A 16 -0.61 18.60 -15.00
N LEU A 17 0.00 17.46 -14.72
CA LEU A 17 1.09 16.91 -15.54
C LEU A 17 0.51 16.28 -16.81
N ALA A 18 1.31 16.24 -17.86
CA ALA A 18 0.94 15.53 -19.09
C ALA A 18 0.69 14.05 -18.78
N SER A 19 -0.48 13.56 -19.16
CA SER A 19 -0.83 12.15 -19.04
C SER A 19 -0.25 11.37 -20.22
N HIS A 20 0.26 10.18 -19.93
CA HIS A 20 0.80 9.26 -20.93
C HIS A 20 0.06 7.92 -20.79
N ALA A 21 -0.15 7.23 -21.92
CA ALA A 21 -0.63 5.85 -21.87
C ALA A 21 0.43 4.98 -21.17
N PRO A 22 0.07 4.15 -20.17
CA PRO A 22 1.04 3.31 -19.49
C PRO A 22 1.73 2.31 -20.43
N GLN A 23 3.06 2.25 -20.41
CA GLN A 23 3.88 1.38 -21.26
C GLN A 23 5.01 0.74 -20.47
N GLY A 24 5.39 -0.50 -20.80
CA GLY A 24 6.43 -1.24 -20.10
C GLY A 24 5.93 -1.97 -18.85
N LYS A 25 6.86 -2.33 -17.97
CA LYS A 25 6.59 -3.15 -16.77
C LYS A 25 6.07 -2.29 -15.62
N LEU A 26 4.97 -2.72 -15.01
CA LEU A 26 4.43 -2.11 -13.79
C LEU A 26 5.27 -2.51 -12.56
N LEU A 27 5.66 -1.50 -11.78
CA LEU A 27 6.09 -1.64 -10.38
C LEU A 27 5.19 -0.72 -9.54
N LEU A 28 4.32 -1.32 -8.73
CA LEU A 28 3.42 -0.57 -7.84
C LEU A 28 4.07 -0.45 -6.47
N VAL A 29 4.47 0.76 -6.10
CA VAL A 29 5.03 1.06 -4.77
C VAL A 29 3.91 1.50 -3.84
N THR A 30 3.78 0.86 -2.69
CA THR A 30 2.75 1.17 -1.67
C THR A 30 3.37 1.14 -0.28
N PRO A 31 2.69 1.69 0.74
CA PRO A 31 3.01 1.37 2.13
C PRO A 31 3.06 -0.15 2.34
N ARG A 32 3.87 -0.62 3.29
CA ARG A 32 3.93 -2.06 3.59
C ARG A 32 2.58 -2.58 4.11
N PRO A 33 2.16 -3.79 3.72
CA PRO A 33 1.04 -4.47 4.35
C PRO A 33 1.16 -4.51 5.88
N GLY A 34 0.05 -4.30 6.57
CA GLY A 34 0.02 -4.15 8.03
C GLY A 34 0.38 -2.74 8.54
N THR A 35 0.66 -1.78 7.66
CA THR A 35 0.80 -0.35 8.01
C THR A 35 -0.32 0.49 7.41
N ILE A 36 -0.58 1.65 8.01
CA ILE A 36 -1.55 2.64 7.52
C ILE A 36 -0.79 3.96 7.34
N SER A 37 -0.80 4.52 6.13
CA SER A 37 -0.08 5.77 5.87
C SER A 37 -0.79 6.97 6.52
N PRO A 38 -0.05 8.06 6.86
CA PRO A 38 -0.68 9.30 7.30
C PRO A 38 -1.62 9.91 6.24
N TRP A 39 -1.35 9.63 4.96
CA TRP A 39 -2.23 10.03 3.86
C TRP A 39 -3.56 9.27 3.94
N SER A 40 -3.53 7.96 4.19
CA SER A 40 -4.72 7.11 4.32
C SER A 40 -5.67 7.64 5.39
N SER A 41 -5.16 7.96 6.58
CA SER A 41 -6.00 8.49 7.67
C SER A 41 -6.71 9.78 7.23
N LYS A 42 -5.95 10.76 6.71
CA LYS A 42 -6.53 12.06 6.31
C LYS A 42 -7.46 11.95 5.10
N ALA A 43 -7.13 11.12 4.12
CA ALA A 43 -7.97 10.92 2.93
C ALA A 43 -9.30 10.27 3.30
N THR A 44 -9.27 9.28 4.20
CA THR A 44 -10.48 8.62 4.71
C THR A 44 -11.34 9.61 5.50
N ASP A 45 -10.74 10.44 6.37
CA ASP A 45 -11.46 11.50 7.09
C ASP A 45 -12.15 12.49 6.12
N ILE A 46 -11.47 12.90 5.04
CA ILE A 46 -12.04 13.77 4.01
C ILE A 46 -13.23 13.09 3.32
N ALA A 47 -13.12 11.81 2.99
CA ALA A 47 -14.22 11.05 2.38
C ALA A 47 -15.45 11.00 3.31
N HIS A 48 -15.26 10.71 4.60
CA HIS A 48 -16.32 10.70 5.60
C HIS A 48 -16.96 12.08 5.79
N ASN A 49 -16.15 13.14 5.87
CA ASN A 49 -16.63 14.53 5.97
C ASN A 49 -17.41 14.99 4.72
N CYS A 50 -17.16 14.34 3.59
CA CYS A 50 -17.91 14.53 2.35
C CYS A 50 -19.19 13.67 2.28
N GLY A 51 -19.52 12.91 3.33
CA GLY A 51 -20.70 12.05 3.40
C GLY A 51 -20.51 10.63 2.90
N LEU A 52 -19.30 10.22 2.51
CA LEU A 52 -19.00 8.91 1.93
C LEU A 52 -18.70 7.85 3.01
N GLN A 53 -19.69 7.52 3.83
CA GLN A 53 -19.55 6.61 4.98
C GLN A 53 -19.22 5.15 4.60
N GLN A 54 -19.49 4.75 3.35
CA GLN A 54 -19.16 3.43 2.80
C GLN A 54 -17.66 3.22 2.58
N VAL A 55 -16.86 4.29 2.56
CA VAL A 55 -15.40 4.21 2.40
C VAL A 55 -14.81 3.76 3.74
N ASN A 56 -14.40 2.50 3.85
CA ASN A 56 -13.77 2.00 5.08
C ASN A 56 -12.36 2.58 5.25
N ARG A 57 -11.57 2.56 4.17
CA ARG A 57 -10.23 3.16 4.13
C ARG A 57 -9.80 3.47 2.70
N LEU A 58 -9.11 4.60 2.51
CA LEU A 58 -8.39 4.94 1.29
C LEU A 58 -6.90 4.76 1.51
N GLU A 59 -6.18 4.23 0.52
CA GLU A 59 -4.72 4.19 0.54
C GLU A 59 -4.17 4.70 -0.81
N ARG A 60 -2.89 5.08 -0.82
CA ARG A 60 -2.22 5.59 -2.02
C ARG A 60 -0.95 4.81 -2.31
N GLY A 61 -0.77 4.47 -3.58
CA GLY A 61 0.49 3.96 -4.14
C GLY A 61 0.97 4.81 -5.31
N VAL A 62 2.17 4.50 -5.78
CA VAL A 62 2.78 5.06 -6.99
C VAL A 62 3.02 3.93 -7.98
N ALA A 63 2.35 4.01 -9.14
CA ALA A 63 2.57 3.07 -10.23
C ALA A 63 3.68 3.58 -11.15
N TYR A 64 4.85 2.93 -11.10
CA TYR A 64 5.92 3.15 -12.05
C TYR A 64 5.75 2.23 -13.25
N TYR A 65 5.87 2.80 -14.44
CA TYR A 65 5.83 2.07 -15.71
C TYR A 65 7.21 2.21 -16.37
N ILE A 66 7.93 1.09 -16.48
CA ILE A 66 9.35 1.08 -16.84
C ILE A 66 9.54 0.36 -18.16
N GLU A 67 9.98 1.12 -19.15
CA GLU A 67 10.47 0.61 -20.42
C GLU A 67 11.98 0.46 -20.35
N ALA A 68 12.45 -0.77 -20.51
CA ALA A 68 13.86 -1.11 -20.54
C ALA A 68 14.08 -2.23 -21.58
N GLY A 69 15.32 -2.41 -22.02
CA GLY A 69 15.72 -3.62 -22.72
C GLY A 69 15.58 -4.87 -21.82
N THR A 70 16.05 -6.02 -22.30
CA THR A 70 16.05 -7.23 -21.47
C THR A 70 16.95 -7.03 -20.24
N LEU A 71 16.32 -6.92 -19.07
CA LEU A 71 17.00 -6.88 -17.77
C LEU A 71 16.97 -8.27 -17.13
N THR A 72 18.05 -8.65 -16.46
CA THR A 72 18.07 -9.84 -15.60
C THR A 72 17.23 -9.61 -14.34
N ASN A 73 16.98 -10.68 -13.59
CA ASN A 73 16.25 -10.58 -12.32
C ASN A 73 16.99 -9.73 -11.30
N GLU A 74 18.32 -9.82 -11.24
CA GLU A 74 19.16 -9.03 -10.34
C GLU A 74 19.11 -7.54 -10.70
N GLN A 75 19.08 -7.21 -12.00
CA GLN A 75 18.91 -5.84 -12.46
C GLN A 75 17.52 -5.29 -12.12
N TRP A 76 16.46 -6.11 -12.24
CA TRP A 76 15.13 -5.72 -11.78
C TRP A 76 15.08 -5.48 -10.28
N GLN A 77 15.79 -6.28 -9.47
CA GLN A 77 15.90 -6.05 -8.03
C GLN A 77 16.57 -4.70 -7.72
N GLN A 78 17.63 -4.35 -8.44
CA GLN A 78 18.28 -3.04 -8.32
C GLN A 78 17.32 -1.90 -8.67
N VAL A 79 16.61 -2.01 -9.79
CA VAL A 79 15.60 -1.02 -10.20
C VAL A 79 14.51 -0.87 -9.12
N THR A 80 13.99 -1.97 -8.58
CA THR A 80 12.98 -1.90 -7.51
C THR A 80 13.51 -1.23 -6.25
N ALA A 81 14.77 -1.46 -5.89
CA ALA A 81 15.39 -0.90 -4.68
C ALA A 81 15.54 0.63 -4.73
N GLU A 82 15.72 1.22 -5.92
CA GLU A 82 15.81 2.67 -6.10
C GLU A 82 14.45 3.39 -6.01
N LEU A 83 13.35 2.65 -6.18
CA LEU A 83 12.01 3.24 -6.33
C LEU A 83 11.17 3.26 -5.05
N HIS A 84 11.66 2.64 -3.97
CA HIS A 84 10.92 2.56 -2.70
C HIS A 84 11.85 2.66 -1.49
N ASP A 85 11.32 3.14 -0.37
CA ASP A 85 11.97 3.00 0.93
C ASP A 85 11.66 1.63 1.52
N ARG A 86 12.66 0.74 1.55
CA ARG A 86 12.54 -0.62 2.13
C ARG A 86 12.01 -0.65 3.58
N MET A 87 12.15 0.45 4.33
CA MET A 87 11.68 0.53 5.71
C MET A 87 10.19 0.82 5.81
N MET A 88 9.57 1.42 4.79
CA MET A 88 8.22 1.96 4.86
C MET A 88 7.29 1.42 3.77
N GLU A 89 7.87 0.96 2.66
CA GLU A 89 7.16 0.63 1.43
C GLU A 89 7.45 -0.80 0.97
N THR A 90 6.62 -1.29 0.06
CA THR A 90 6.83 -2.55 -0.67
C THR A 90 6.51 -2.35 -2.14
N VAL A 91 6.96 -3.29 -2.98
CA VAL A 91 6.74 -3.26 -4.43
C VAL A 91 5.88 -4.45 -4.82
N PHE A 92 4.75 -4.17 -5.46
CA PHE A 92 3.89 -5.13 -6.12
C PHE A 92 4.06 -5.10 -7.64
N PHE A 93 3.69 -6.19 -8.31
CA PHE A 93 3.83 -6.34 -9.76
C PHE A 93 2.48 -6.35 -10.49
N ALA A 94 1.37 -6.41 -9.75
CA ALA A 94 0.02 -6.18 -10.25
C ALA A 94 -0.72 -5.15 -9.37
N LEU A 95 -1.72 -4.47 -9.94
CA LEU A 95 -2.55 -3.53 -9.16
C LEU A 95 -3.39 -4.26 -8.11
N ASP A 96 -3.90 -5.44 -8.45
CA ASP A 96 -4.77 -6.24 -7.57
C ASP A 96 -4.05 -6.73 -6.31
N ASP A 97 -2.71 -6.82 -6.34
CA ASP A 97 -1.92 -7.15 -5.14
C ASP A 97 -2.09 -6.11 -4.02
N ALA A 98 -2.54 -4.89 -4.34
CA ALA A 98 -2.84 -3.86 -3.34
C ALA A 98 -3.98 -4.24 -2.39
N GLU A 99 -4.80 -5.25 -2.71
CA GLU A 99 -5.77 -5.82 -1.78
C GLU A 99 -5.13 -6.27 -0.46
N GLN A 100 -3.86 -6.71 -0.50
CA GLN A 100 -3.10 -7.10 0.69
C GLN A 100 -2.96 -5.96 1.71
N LEU A 101 -3.03 -4.70 1.27
CA LEU A 101 -3.01 -3.56 2.17
C LEU A 101 -4.22 -3.57 3.11
N PHE A 102 -5.34 -4.16 2.71
CA PHE A 102 -6.63 -4.15 3.41
C PHE A 102 -6.98 -5.47 4.09
N ALA A 103 -6.01 -6.38 4.22
CA ALA A 103 -6.18 -7.63 4.93
C ALA A 103 -6.69 -7.39 6.37
N HIS A 104 -7.77 -8.08 6.74
CA HIS A 104 -8.30 -8.06 8.10
C HIS A 104 -7.69 -9.24 8.87
N HIS A 105 -6.95 -8.93 9.92
CA HIS A 105 -6.39 -9.94 10.82
C HIS A 105 -7.25 -10.10 12.06
N GLN A 106 -7.44 -11.34 12.52
CA GLN A 106 -8.05 -11.59 13.81
C GLN A 106 -7.08 -11.22 14.95
N PRO A 107 -7.58 -10.73 16.10
CA PRO A 107 -6.73 -10.45 17.26
C PRO A 107 -5.96 -11.70 17.69
N THR A 108 -4.63 -11.59 17.80
CA THR A 108 -3.77 -12.68 18.29
C THR A 108 -3.93 -12.85 19.80
N PRO A 109 -4.21 -14.07 20.31
CA PRO A 109 -4.30 -14.32 21.75
C PRO A 109 -2.99 -14.03 22.49
N VAL A 110 -3.11 -13.71 23.78
CA VAL A 110 -1.94 -13.52 24.65
C VAL A 110 -1.13 -14.80 24.77
N THR A 111 0.19 -14.68 24.64
CA THR A 111 1.13 -15.80 24.86
C THR A 111 1.74 -15.67 26.25
N SER A 112 1.48 -16.63 27.13
CA SER A 112 2.11 -16.71 28.45
C SER A 112 3.43 -17.47 28.37
N ILE A 113 4.48 -16.93 29.00
CA ILE A 113 5.76 -17.63 29.16
C ILE A 113 5.84 -18.14 30.60
N ASP A 114 5.80 -19.46 30.76
CA ASP A 114 5.97 -20.09 32.06
C ASP A 114 7.46 -20.12 32.46
N LEU A 115 7.82 -19.24 33.40
CA LEU A 115 9.14 -19.18 34.02
C LEU A 115 9.28 -20.17 35.18
N LEU A 116 8.17 -20.59 35.81
CA LEU A 116 8.18 -21.41 37.03
C LEU A 116 8.32 -22.91 36.71
N GLY A 117 7.83 -23.37 35.56
CA GLY A 117 7.97 -24.75 35.09
C GLY A 117 9.32 -25.10 34.43
N ARG A 118 10.19 -24.11 34.16
CA ARG A 118 11.49 -24.30 33.46
C ARG A 118 12.71 -24.32 34.37
N ALA A 119 12.55 -24.23 35.68
CA ALA A 119 13.66 -24.41 36.62
C ALA A 119 14.07 -25.89 36.68
N VAL A 120 15.00 -26.29 35.81
CA VAL A 120 15.71 -27.56 35.95
C VAL A 120 16.44 -27.54 37.29
N ARG A 121 15.99 -28.37 38.23
CA ARG A 121 16.74 -28.64 39.47
C ARG A 121 18.08 -29.27 39.06
N ARG A 122 19.17 -28.57 39.35
CA ARG A 122 20.51 -29.17 39.40
C ARG A 122 20.64 -30.02 40.67
#